data_AF-A0A2N2JGX3-F1
#
_entry.id   AF-A0A2N2JGX3-F1
#
_cell.length_a   1.000
_cell.length_b   1.000
_cell.length_c   1.000
_cell.angle_alpha   90.00
_cell.angle_beta   90.00
_cell.angle_gamma   90.00
#
_symmetry.space_group_name_H-M   'P 1'
#
loop_
_entity.id
_entity.type
_entity.pdbx_description
1 polymer ?
#
loop_
_entity_poly.entity_id
_entity_poly.type
_entity_poly.pdbx_seq_one_letter_code
_entity_poly.pdbx_strand_id
1 'polypeptide(L)'
;MKSLVKAAHILAAGAALMLAACPSATTHEQPEPAAAAAKPTYPGPPKPWDTMELREKGQYMHDVVLPTMRRLFQEHDPANYADFSCETCHGLDAKERHFEMPNTELFALFPQGSPQQQQLVIERKPTLSFMFNTVLPAMQQLIGEPAYDPATKTGFSCFECHPHGVE
;
A
#
# COMPACT_ATOMS: atom_id res chain seq x y z
N MET A 1 0.73 61.45 -9.29
CA MET A 1 0.18 62.79 -9.59
C MET A 1 -1.32 62.63 -9.87
N LYS A 2 -2.19 63.49 -9.30
CA LYS A 2 -3.60 63.76 -9.73
C LYS A 2 -4.45 62.49 -10.03
N SER A 3 -5.17 61.90 -9.08
CA SER A 3 -6.43 62.42 -8.49
C SER A 3 -7.40 63.03 -9.51
N LEU A 4 -8.58 62.42 -9.68
CA LEU A 4 -9.84 63.10 -10.03
C LEU A 4 -11.04 62.13 -9.93
N VAL A 5 -11.78 62.24 -8.82
CA VAL A 5 -13.16 61.78 -8.72
C VAL A 5 -14.06 62.72 -9.53
N LYS A 6 -15.12 62.21 -10.16
CA LYS A 6 -16.27 63.03 -10.56
C LYS A 6 -17.57 62.27 -10.31
N ALA A 7 -18.56 62.97 -9.78
CA ALA A 7 -19.79 62.42 -9.22
C ALA A 7 -21.04 63.06 -9.84
N ALA A 8 -22.20 62.44 -9.56
CA ALA A 8 -23.57 62.96 -9.78
C ALA A 8 -23.98 63.09 -11.27
N HIS A 9 -25.25 63.04 -11.73
CA HIS A 9 -26.61 63.04 -11.16
C HIS A 9 -27.51 62.14 -12.09
N ILE A 10 -28.82 61.87 -11.95
CA ILE A 10 -29.93 62.39 -11.10
C ILE A 10 -31.00 61.28 -10.82
N LEU A 11 -32.19 61.64 -10.32
CA LEU A 11 -33.37 60.84 -9.96
C LEU A 11 -34.01 59.98 -11.08
N ALA A 12 -34.64 58.85 -10.70
CA ALA A 12 -36.07 58.58 -10.97
C ALA A 12 -36.65 57.61 -9.93
N ALA A 13 -37.88 57.85 -9.45
CA ALA A 13 -38.54 57.03 -8.44
C ALA A 13 -39.37 55.89 -9.08
N GLY A 14 -39.47 54.76 -8.38
CA GLY A 14 -40.27 53.60 -8.81
C GLY A 14 -40.49 52.62 -7.67
N ALA A 15 -41.50 52.87 -6.84
CA ALA A 15 -41.87 51.95 -5.77
C ALA A 15 -42.57 50.71 -6.34
N ALA A 16 -41.94 49.54 -6.20
CA ALA A 16 -42.55 48.25 -6.49
C ALA A 16 -42.40 47.35 -5.25
N LEU A 17 -43.50 47.22 -4.50
CA LEU A 17 -43.64 46.34 -3.35
C LEU A 17 -43.56 44.89 -3.81
N MET A 18 -42.46 44.18 -3.51
CA MET A 18 -42.35 42.74 -3.75
C MET A 18 -41.82 42.00 -2.51
N LEU A 19 -42.36 40.79 -2.35
CA LEU A 19 -42.41 39.99 -1.14
C LEU A 19 -41.05 39.72 -0.50
N ALA A 20 -41.06 39.63 0.83
CA ALA A 20 -40.00 38.98 1.58
C ALA A 20 -39.88 37.50 1.18
N ALA A 21 -38.74 37.14 0.61
CA ALA A 21 -38.27 35.77 0.49
C ALA A 21 -36.82 35.74 0.94
N CYS A 22 -36.55 35.07 2.07
CA CYS A 22 -35.19 34.81 2.50
C CYS A 22 -34.53 33.90 1.46
N PRO A 23 -33.40 34.27 0.83
CA PRO A 23 -32.51 33.28 0.28
C PRO A 23 -31.88 32.58 1.48
N SER A 24 -32.49 31.47 1.91
CA SER A 24 -31.83 30.51 2.79
C SER A 24 -30.45 30.24 2.20
N ALA A 25 -29.40 30.41 2.99
CA ALA A 25 -28.05 30.11 2.54
C ALA A 25 -28.03 28.65 2.09
N THR A 26 -27.86 28.42 0.80
CA THR A 26 -27.51 27.10 0.28
C THR A 26 -26.11 26.82 0.79
N THR A 27 -26.02 26.24 1.98
CA THR A 27 -24.85 25.47 2.38
C THR A 27 -24.65 24.45 1.26
N HIS A 28 -23.66 24.69 0.42
CA HIS A 28 -23.03 23.61 -0.30
C HIS A 28 -22.44 22.72 0.79
N GLU A 29 -23.20 21.66 1.13
CA GLU A 29 -22.69 20.51 1.83
C GLU A 29 -21.66 19.88 0.89
N GLN A 30 -20.45 20.44 0.93
CA GLN A 30 -19.30 19.86 0.26
C GLN A 30 -19.18 18.45 0.83
N PRO A 31 -19.21 17.39 0.00
CA PRO A 31 -19.08 16.04 0.51
C PRO A 31 -17.83 15.97 1.37
N GLU A 32 -18.01 15.64 2.65
CA GLU A 32 -16.90 15.43 3.55
C GLU A 32 -15.96 14.43 2.86
N PRO A 33 -14.67 14.75 2.67
CA PRO A 33 -13.78 13.91 1.89
C PRO A 33 -13.71 12.56 2.59
N ALA A 34 -14.33 11.55 1.99
CA ALA A 34 -14.51 10.22 2.58
C ALA A 34 -13.18 9.77 3.18
N ALA A 35 -13.15 9.68 4.52
CA ALA A 35 -11.92 9.48 5.27
C ALA A 35 -11.16 8.30 4.66
N ALA A 36 -9.95 8.57 4.16
CA ALA A 36 -9.18 7.60 3.39
C ALA A 36 -9.12 6.29 4.18
N ALA A 37 -9.69 5.23 3.60
CA ALA A 37 -9.91 3.98 4.32
C ALA A 37 -8.62 3.53 5.01
N ALA A 38 -8.67 3.37 6.33
CA ALA A 38 -7.50 3.04 7.12
C ALA A 38 -6.86 1.75 6.57
N LYS A 39 -5.54 1.75 6.40
CA LYS A 39 -4.82 0.56 5.93
C LYS A 39 -5.10 -0.61 6.88
N PRO A 40 -5.32 -1.84 6.36
CA PRO A 40 -5.50 -3.01 7.21
C PRO A 40 -4.32 -3.20 8.17
N THR A 41 -4.64 -3.48 9.42
CA THR A 41 -3.66 -3.87 10.45
C THR A 41 -3.65 -5.38 10.62
N TYR A 42 -2.46 -5.95 10.79
CA TYR A 42 -2.26 -7.39 11.01
C TYR A 42 -1.62 -7.63 12.38
N PRO A 43 -1.94 -8.75 13.05
CA PRO A 43 -1.27 -9.10 14.30
C PRO A 43 0.21 -9.43 14.01
N GLY A 44 1.11 -8.85 14.80
CA GLY A 44 2.52 -9.27 14.78
C GLY A 44 2.73 -10.63 15.47
N PRO A 45 3.98 -11.12 15.52
CA PRO A 45 4.30 -12.38 16.16
C PRO A 45 4.12 -12.28 17.69
N PRO A 46 3.88 -13.40 18.40
CA PRO A 46 3.64 -13.41 19.84
C PRO A 46 4.87 -13.02 20.69
N LYS A 47 6.06 -13.01 20.08
CA LYS A 47 7.34 -12.51 20.61
C LYS A 47 8.23 -12.06 19.44
N PRO A 48 9.33 -11.31 19.66
CA PRO A 48 10.22 -10.87 18.59
C PRO A 48 10.71 -12.04 17.71
N TRP A 49 10.70 -11.84 16.38
CA TRP A 49 10.91 -12.90 15.39
C TRP A 49 12.27 -13.59 15.52
N ASP A 50 13.32 -12.83 15.82
CA ASP A 50 14.68 -13.30 16.08
C ASP A 50 14.75 -14.24 17.31
N THR A 51 13.89 -14.04 18.31
CA THR A 51 13.79 -14.89 19.52
C THR A 51 12.89 -16.13 19.36
N MET A 52 12.32 -16.36 18.17
CA MET A 52 11.49 -17.55 17.89
C MET A 52 12.34 -18.72 17.37
N GLU A 53 12.15 -19.88 17.99
CA GLU A 53 12.67 -21.16 17.53
C GLU A 53 12.07 -21.54 16.18
N LEU A 54 12.78 -22.35 15.38
CA LEU A 54 12.32 -22.75 14.05
C LEU A 54 10.90 -23.37 14.06
N ARG A 55 10.57 -24.15 15.08
CA ARG A 55 9.23 -24.73 15.26
C ARG A 55 8.17 -23.66 15.53
N GLU A 56 8.47 -22.66 16.35
CA GLU A 56 7.53 -21.56 16.63
C GLU A 56 7.31 -20.70 15.38
N LYS A 57 8.37 -20.43 14.61
CA LYS A 57 8.27 -19.74 13.31
C LYS A 57 7.40 -20.52 12.34
N GLY A 58 7.64 -21.82 12.18
CA GLY A 58 6.84 -22.69 11.30
C GLY A 58 5.37 -22.75 11.69
N GLN A 59 5.07 -22.85 13.00
CA GLN A 59 3.69 -22.81 13.50
C GLN A 59 3.01 -21.46 13.22
N TYR A 60 3.66 -20.34 13.53
CA TYR A 60 3.12 -19.01 13.26
C TYR A 60 2.93 -18.73 11.76
N MET A 61 3.88 -19.18 10.92
CA MET A 61 3.75 -19.12 9.47
C MET A 61 2.53 -19.89 8.98
N HIS A 62 2.30 -21.10 9.47
CA HIS A 62 1.15 -21.92 9.11
C HIS A 62 -0.18 -21.34 9.61
N ASP A 63 -0.25 -20.94 10.88
CA ASP A 63 -1.49 -20.58 11.55
C ASP A 63 -1.94 -19.14 11.29
N VAL A 64 -1.01 -18.22 10.96
CA VAL A 64 -1.28 -16.78 10.83
C VAL A 64 -0.86 -16.22 9.47
N VAL A 65 0.39 -16.41 9.05
CA VAL A 65 0.94 -15.75 7.84
C VAL A 65 0.34 -16.33 6.57
N LEU A 66 0.39 -17.66 6.41
CA LEU A 66 -0.11 -18.39 5.24
C LEU A 66 -1.61 -18.12 4.96
N PRO A 67 -2.55 -18.22 5.91
CA PRO A 67 -3.96 -17.90 5.64
C PRO A 67 -4.17 -16.41 5.35
N THR A 68 -3.41 -15.52 5.97
CA THR A 68 -3.48 -14.07 5.68
C THR A 68 -3.00 -13.77 4.26
N MET A 69 -1.84 -14.29 3.86
CA MET A 69 -1.29 -14.10 2.51
C MET A 69 -2.16 -14.76 1.45
N ARG A 70 -2.59 -16.01 1.66
CA ARG A 70 -3.54 -16.72 0.78
C ARG A 70 -4.75 -15.85 0.45
N ARG A 71 -5.36 -15.26 1.49
CA ARG A 71 -6.50 -14.34 1.31
C ARG A 71 -6.14 -13.13 0.45
N LEU A 72 -5.07 -12.40 0.79
CA LEU A 72 -4.70 -11.17 0.08
C LEU A 72 -4.36 -11.41 -1.39
N PHE A 73 -3.69 -12.53 -1.69
CA PHE A 73 -3.36 -12.94 -3.05
C PHE A 73 -4.59 -13.40 -3.83
N GLN A 74 -5.48 -14.19 -3.22
CA GLN A 74 -6.74 -14.63 -3.85
C GLN A 74 -7.77 -13.50 -4.02
N GLU A 75 -7.76 -12.48 -3.15
CA GLU A 75 -8.53 -11.25 -3.34
C GLU A 75 -7.99 -10.39 -4.48
N HIS A 76 -6.69 -10.47 -4.79
CA HIS A 76 -6.06 -9.76 -5.90
C HIS A 76 -6.26 -10.48 -7.25
N ASP A 77 -5.97 -11.78 -7.31
CA ASP A 77 -6.12 -12.61 -8.50
C ASP A 77 -6.46 -14.07 -8.10
N PRO A 78 -7.76 -14.42 -8.00
CA PRO A 78 -8.17 -15.75 -7.55
C PRO A 78 -7.85 -16.85 -8.57
N ALA A 79 -7.61 -16.50 -9.84
CA ALA A 79 -7.28 -17.47 -10.88
C ALA A 79 -5.81 -17.88 -10.81
N ASN A 80 -4.90 -16.91 -10.68
CA ASN A 80 -3.47 -17.18 -10.58
C ASN A 80 -3.02 -17.66 -9.19
N TYR A 81 -3.81 -17.41 -8.13
CA TYR A 81 -3.49 -17.81 -6.76
C TYR A 81 -4.46 -18.83 -6.14
N ALA A 82 -5.19 -19.60 -6.96
CA ALA A 82 -6.08 -20.66 -6.49
C ALA A 82 -5.36 -21.65 -5.56
N ASP A 83 -4.17 -22.10 -5.97
CA ASP A 83 -3.34 -23.10 -5.26
C ASP A 83 -2.28 -22.47 -4.33
N PHE A 84 -2.53 -21.26 -3.80
CA PHE A 84 -1.58 -20.57 -2.91
C PHE A 84 -1.17 -21.45 -1.72
N SER A 85 0.14 -21.62 -1.51
CA SER A 85 0.71 -22.58 -0.56
C SER A 85 2.01 -22.07 0.06
N CYS A 86 2.69 -22.91 0.86
CA CYS A 86 4.01 -22.58 1.41
C CYS A 86 5.03 -22.36 0.28
N GLU A 87 4.96 -23.21 -0.74
CA GLU A 87 5.83 -23.22 -1.92
C GLU A 87 5.73 -21.91 -2.73
N THR A 88 4.60 -21.19 -2.67
CA THR A 88 4.46 -19.87 -3.31
C THR A 88 5.48 -18.84 -2.77
N CYS A 89 5.81 -18.92 -1.47
CA CYS A 89 6.77 -18.01 -0.83
C CYS A 89 8.16 -18.63 -0.62
N HIS A 90 8.27 -19.96 -0.57
CA HIS A 90 9.51 -20.67 -0.20
C HIS A 90 10.12 -21.51 -1.35
N GLY A 91 9.51 -21.55 -2.53
CA GLY A 91 9.94 -22.36 -3.67
C GLY A 91 9.33 -23.76 -3.69
N LEU A 92 9.33 -24.43 -4.84
CA LEU A 92 8.88 -25.82 -4.95
C LEU A 92 9.77 -26.80 -4.15
N ASP A 93 11.03 -26.42 -3.88
CA ASP A 93 12.02 -27.14 -3.07
C ASP A 93 12.05 -26.65 -1.59
N ALA A 94 10.96 -26.03 -1.12
CA ALA A 94 10.87 -25.48 0.22
C ALA A 94 11.22 -26.46 1.35
N LYS A 95 10.91 -27.75 1.21
CA LYS A 95 11.18 -28.75 2.28
C LYS A 95 12.65 -29.14 2.32
N GLU A 96 13.24 -29.30 1.15
CA GLU A 96 14.65 -29.58 0.91
C GLU A 96 15.54 -28.43 1.40
N ARG A 97 15.07 -27.18 1.23
CA ARG A 97 15.69 -25.94 1.71
C ARG A 97 15.30 -25.54 3.15
N HIS A 98 14.60 -26.37 3.92
CA HIS A 98 14.13 -26.02 5.27
C HIS A 98 13.34 -24.69 5.37
N PHE A 99 12.63 -24.33 4.29
CA PHE A 99 11.88 -23.09 4.09
C PHE A 99 12.76 -21.81 4.04
N GLU A 100 14.04 -21.93 3.71
CA GLU A 100 14.92 -20.79 3.46
C GLU A 100 14.45 -19.94 2.27
N MET A 101 14.25 -18.64 2.51
CA MET A 101 14.01 -17.62 1.48
C MET A 101 15.33 -16.95 1.05
N PRO A 102 15.42 -16.22 -0.09
CA PRO A 102 14.36 -15.93 -1.06
C PRO A 102 13.92 -17.18 -1.86
N ASN A 103 12.71 -17.13 -2.41
CA ASN A 103 12.27 -18.11 -3.40
C ASN A 103 12.98 -17.81 -4.73
N THR A 104 13.90 -18.69 -5.14
CA THR A 104 14.71 -18.53 -6.35
C THR A 104 13.94 -18.66 -7.67
N GLU A 105 12.69 -19.11 -7.63
CA GLU A 105 11.80 -19.18 -8.80
C GLU A 105 11.02 -17.87 -9.02
N LEU A 106 11.01 -16.96 -8.04
CA LEU A 106 10.48 -15.61 -8.24
C LEU A 106 11.42 -14.79 -9.13
N PHE A 107 10.83 -13.88 -9.92
CA PHE A 107 11.62 -12.95 -10.72
C PHE A 107 12.53 -12.10 -9.82
N ALA A 108 13.77 -11.95 -10.25
CA ALA A 108 14.77 -11.17 -9.53
C ALA A 108 14.42 -9.68 -9.52
N LEU A 109 14.72 -9.01 -8.41
CA LEU A 109 14.58 -7.56 -8.25
C LEU A 109 15.94 -6.89 -8.40
N PHE A 110 15.96 -5.72 -9.03
CA PHE A 110 17.18 -4.98 -9.33
C PHE A 110 17.32 -3.74 -8.43
N PRO A 111 18.55 -3.22 -8.24
CA PRO A 111 18.78 -2.00 -7.45
C PRO A 111 17.91 -0.81 -7.91
N GLN A 112 17.46 -0.01 -6.95
CA GLN A 112 16.62 1.15 -7.26
C GLN A 112 17.34 2.12 -8.20
N GLY A 113 16.67 2.47 -9.31
CA GLY A 113 17.20 3.39 -10.31
C GLY A 113 17.97 2.71 -11.45
N SER A 114 18.28 1.42 -11.38
CA SER A 114 18.93 0.73 -12.51
C SER A 114 18.00 0.65 -13.74
N PRO A 115 18.53 0.57 -14.97
CA PRO A 115 17.71 0.40 -16.18
C PRO A 115 16.78 -0.83 -16.10
N GLN A 116 17.28 -1.93 -15.54
CA GLN A 116 16.56 -3.18 -15.32
C GLN A 116 15.39 -2.99 -14.35
N GLN A 117 15.59 -2.23 -13.26
CA GLN A 117 14.53 -1.89 -12.31
C GLN A 117 13.45 -1.01 -12.94
N GLN A 118 13.85 -0.02 -13.76
CA GLN A 118 12.91 0.85 -14.48
C GLN A 118 12.06 0.05 -15.49
N GLN A 119 12.69 -0.83 -16.26
CA GLN A 119 12.00 -1.70 -17.22
C GLN A 119 11.01 -2.64 -16.53
N LEU A 120 11.41 -3.26 -15.41
CA LEU A 120 10.56 -4.13 -14.61
C LEU A 120 9.31 -3.40 -14.06
N VAL A 121 9.44 -2.13 -13.68
CA VAL A 121 8.31 -1.28 -13.27
C VAL A 121 7.35 -0.99 -14.42
N ILE A 122 7.86 -0.78 -15.64
CA ILE A 122 7.02 -0.56 -16.82
C ILE A 122 6.22 -1.83 -17.15
N GLU A 123 6.88 -2.98 -17.18
CA GLU A 123 6.28 -4.27 -17.56
C GLU A 123 5.31 -4.83 -16.51
N ARG A 124 5.63 -4.71 -15.22
CA ARG A 124 4.91 -5.38 -14.12
C ARG A 124 4.19 -4.42 -13.17
N LYS A 125 3.89 -3.20 -13.62
CA LYS A 125 3.27 -2.15 -12.79
C LYS A 125 2.09 -2.63 -11.92
N PRO A 126 1.11 -3.43 -12.41
CA PRO A 126 -0.01 -3.88 -11.58
C PRO A 126 0.45 -4.79 -10.43
N THR A 127 1.22 -5.83 -10.74
CA THR A 127 1.78 -6.78 -9.75
C THR A 127 2.66 -6.08 -8.73
N LEU A 128 3.57 -5.19 -9.18
CA LEU A 128 4.44 -4.43 -8.29
C LEU A 128 3.64 -3.45 -7.40
N SER A 129 2.54 -2.90 -7.90
CA SER A 129 1.63 -2.08 -7.09
C SER A 129 0.94 -2.90 -6.00
N PHE A 130 0.51 -4.13 -6.29
CA PHE A 130 -0.03 -5.05 -5.28
C PHE A 130 1.03 -5.45 -4.25
N MET A 131 2.22 -5.86 -4.69
CA MET A 131 3.31 -6.24 -3.78
C MET A 131 3.70 -5.09 -2.85
N PHE A 132 3.89 -3.88 -3.39
CA PHE A 132 4.35 -2.73 -2.60
C PHE A 132 3.27 -2.16 -1.66
N ASN A 133 2.00 -2.10 -2.10
CA ASN A 133 0.94 -1.47 -1.31
C ASN A 133 0.21 -2.44 -0.35
N THR A 134 0.25 -3.74 -0.63
CA THR A 134 -0.51 -4.76 0.11
C THR A 134 0.39 -5.80 0.77
N VAL A 135 1.20 -6.52 0.01
CA VAL A 135 1.95 -7.71 0.52
C VAL A 135 3.09 -7.29 1.45
N LEU A 136 3.97 -6.40 1.00
CA LEU A 136 5.11 -5.92 1.77
C LEU A 136 4.73 -5.31 3.14
N PRO A 137 3.77 -4.35 3.23
CA PRO A 137 3.37 -3.79 4.53
C PRO A 137 2.56 -4.76 5.40
N ALA A 138 1.95 -5.80 4.83
CA ALA A 138 1.33 -6.87 5.59
C ALA A 138 2.38 -7.81 6.19
N MET A 139 3.39 -8.22 5.41
CA MET A 139 4.52 -9.02 5.88
C MET A 139 5.34 -8.31 6.96
N GLN A 140 5.64 -7.01 6.79
CA GLN A 140 6.28 -6.19 7.83
C GLN A 140 5.55 -6.29 9.17
N GLN A 141 4.22 -6.12 9.17
CA GLN A 141 3.41 -6.26 10.39
C GLN A 141 3.40 -7.69 10.95
N LEU A 142 3.17 -8.70 10.10
CA LEU A 142 3.10 -10.11 10.48
C LEU A 142 4.42 -10.67 11.03
N ILE A 143 5.55 -10.22 10.51
CA ILE A 143 6.89 -10.59 11.03
C ILE A 143 7.29 -9.70 12.21
N GLY A 144 6.62 -8.56 12.42
CA GLY A 144 6.92 -7.61 13.49
C GLY A 144 8.17 -6.77 13.21
N GLU A 145 8.57 -6.66 11.95
CA GLU A 145 9.75 -5.91 11.51
C GLU A 145 9.37 -4.56 10.90
N PRO A 146 10.18 -3.51 11.13
CA PRO A 146 9.99 -2.22 10.46
C PRO A 146 10.23 -2.36 8.95
N ALA A 147 9.75 -1.39 8.18
CA ALA A 147 10.17 -1.28 6.78
C ALA A 147 11.68 -1.07 6.67
N TYR A 148 12.29 -1.68 5.65
CA TYR A 148 13.73 -1.57 5.40
C TYR A 148 14.22 -0.11 5.32
N ASP A 149 15.19 0.23 6.17
CA ASP A 149 15.90 1.50 6.14
C ASP A 149 17.27 1.32 5.41
N PRO A 150 17.50 1.99 4.27
CA PRO A 150 18.77 1.90 3.54
C PRO A 150 19.97 2.53 4.26
N ALA A 151 19.76 3.40 5.25
CA ALA A 151 20.83 4.03 6.02
C ALA A 151 21.43 3.06 7.05
N THR A 152 20.58 2.31 7.76
CA THR A 152 21.00 1.28 8.74
C THR A 152 21.18 -0.11 8.12
N LYS A 153 20.55 -0.36 6.96
CA LYS A 153 20.44 -1.66 6.28
C LYS A 153 19.69 -2.70 7.12
N THR A 154 18.61 -2.30 7.78
CA THR A 154 17.80 -3.14 8.66
C THR A 154 16.31 -3.02 8.38
N GLY A 155 15.55 -4.09 8.63
CA GLY A 155 14.10 -4.14 8.46
C GLY A 155 13.67 -4.91 7.21
N PHE A 156 12.40 -5.28 7.15
CA PHE A 156 11.89 -6.21 6.15
C PHE A 156 11.76 -5.54 4.77
N SER A 157 12.38 -6.17 3.77
CA SER A 157 12.53 -5.68 2.40
C SER A 157 11.83 -6.58 1.36
N CYS A 158 11.73 -6.13 0.11
CA CYS A 158 11.25 -7.00 -0.98
C CYS A 158 12.19 -8.19 -1.24
N PHE A 159 13.46 -8.07 -0.86
CA PHE A 159 14.51 -9.08 -1.09
C PHE A 159 14.48 -10.22 -0.07
N GLU A 160 13.69 -10.11 1.01
CA GLU A 160 13.42 -11.26 1.89
C GLU A 160 12.67 -12.38 1.14
N CYS A 161 11.91 -12.04 0.09
CA CYS A 161 11.19 -13.02 -0.73
C CYS A 161 11.80 -13.19 -2.12
N HIS A 162 12.24 -12.10 -2.77
CA HIS A 162 12.76 -12.12 -4.14
C HIS A 162 14.29 -12.17 -4.21
N PRO A 163 14.87 -12.93 -5.16
CA PRO A 163 16.31 -12.93 -5.35
C PRO A 163 16.82 -11.58 -5.86
N HIS A 164 18.05 -11.24 -5.52
CA HIS A 164 18.75 -10.08 -6.08
C HIS A 164 19.15 -10.36 -7.53
N GLY A 165 18.74 -9.49 -8.45
CA GLY A 165 19.23 -9.45 -9.82
C GLY A 165 20.61 -8.83 -9.86
N VAL A 166 21.54 -9.47 -10.57
CA VAL A 166 22.80 -8.84 -10.99
C VAL A 166 22.53 -7.96 -12.21
N GLU A 167 23.25 -6.83 -12.30
CA GLU A 167 23.12 -5.86 -13.41
C GLU A 167 23.79 -6.35 -14.70
#